data_AF-A0A382EDW5-F1
#
_entry.id   AF-A0A382EDW5-F1
#
_cell.length_a   1.000
_cell.length_b   1.000
_cell.length_c   1.000
_cell.angle_alpha   90.00
_cell.angle_beta   90.00
_cell.angle_gamma   90.00
#
_symmetry.space_group_name_H-M   'P 1'
#
loop_
_entity.id
_entity.type
_entity.pdbx_description
1 polymer ?
#
loop_
_entity_poly.entity_id
_entity_poly.type
_entity_poly.pdbx_seq_one_letter_code
_entity_poly.pdbx_strand_id
1 'polypeptide(L)'
;MKRRTELEIVSKVLRHFQTLDIEMQIPTMLTFLELAMWDDSKAPSVTELGKKIGTKTTTTAGSRNIMAWSDTNRSRKKGYDMMEAKENPEYRVEKLVYMKPNGYAFADQLIDLLKKEN
;
A
#
# COMPACT_ATOMS: atom_id res chain seq x y z
N MET A 1 -19.85 -18.94 15.19
CA MET A 1 -19.61 -17.61 15.79
C MET A 1 -18.29 -17.02 15.31
N LYS A 2 -17.13 -17.65 15.56
CA LYS A 2 -15.79 -17.19 15.14
C LYS A 2 -15.64 -16.78 13.65
N ARG A 3 -16.12 -17.61 12.71
CA ARG A 3 -16.12 -17.30 11.26
C ARG A 3 -16.84 -16.00 10.90
N ARG A 4 -17.87 -15.62 11.66
CA ARG A 4 -18.64 -14.39 11.42
C ARG A 4 -17.82 -13.17 11.84
N THR A 5 -17.14 -13.24 12.98
CA THR A 5 -16.23 -12.22 13.52
C THR A 5 -15.04 -11.97 12.57
N GLU A 6 -14.40 -13.03 12.06
CA GLU A 6 -13.27 -12.91 11.12
C GLU A 6 -13.66 -12.15 9.82
N LEU A 7 -14.87 -12.42 9.28
CA LEU A 7 -15.39 -11.71 8.10
C LEU A 7 -15.81 -10.27 8.42
N GLU A 8 -16.30 -10.00 9.62
CA GLU A 8 -16.62 -8.66 10.10
C GLU A 8 -15.34 -7.80 10.18
N ILE A 9 -14.23 -8.37 10.65
CA ILE A 9 -12.90 -7.71 10.67
C ILE A 9 -12.43 -7.38 9.26
N VAL A 10 -12.47 -8.34 8.33
CA VAL A 10 -12.09 -8.10 6.91
C VAL A 10 -12.93 -6.98 6.31
N SER A 11 -14.24 -6.99 6.53
CA SER A 11 -15.15 -5.94 6.08
C SER A 11 -14.79 -4.56 6.65
N LYS A 12 -14.42 -4.48 7.94
CA LYS A 12 -13.97 -3.24 8.58
C LYS A 12 -12.67 -2.71 7.98
N VAL A 13 -11.68 -3.58 7.75
CA VAL A 13 -10.41 -3.21 7.11
C VAL A 13 -10.65 -2.64 5.71
N LEU A 14 -11.46 -3.32 4.89
CA LEU A 14 -11.78 -2.84 3.54
C LEU A 14 -12.53 -1.50 3.56
N ARG A 15 -13.46 -1.31 4.50
CA ARG A 15 -14.15 -0.03 4.69
C ARG A 15 -13.22 1.08 5.16
N HIS A 16 -12.17 0.76 5.90
CA HIS A 16 -11.17 1.75 6.31
C HIS A 16 -10.43 2.30 5.09
N PHE A 17 -10.07 1.46 4.11
CA PHE A 17 -9.55 1.93 2.82
C PHE A 17 -10.54 2.83 2.07
N GLN A 18 -11.84 2.54 2.13
CA GLN A 18 -12.87 3.37 1.49
C GLN A 18 -12.98 4.78 2.09
N THR A 19 -12.45 5.01 3.30
CA THR A 19 -12.39 6.37 3.87
C THR A 19 -11.40 7.28 3.12
N LEU A 20 -10.40 6.68 2.44
CA LEU A 20 -9.47 7.41 1.58
C LEU A 20 -10.04 7.58 0.17
N ASP A 21 -10.64 6.52 -0.38
CA ASP A 21 -11.22 6.50 -1.71
C ASP A 21 -12.26 5.38 -1.83
N ILE A 22 -13.53 5.76 -2.05
CA ILE A 22 -14.65 4.84 -2.18
C ILE A 22 -14.52 3.90 -3.39
N GLU A 23 -13.77 4.31 -4.41
CA GLU A 23 -13.52 3.56 -5.65
C GLU A 23 -12.13 2.92 -5.66
N MET A 24 -11.44 2.85 -4.51
CA MET A 24 -10.10 2.28 -4.41
C MET A 24 -10.07 0.85 -4.95
N GLN A 25 -9.14 0.58 -5.85
CA GLN A 25 -8.99 -0.73 -6.47
C GLN A 25 -8.19 -1.68 -5.57
N ILE A 26 -8.52 -2.98 -5.59
CA ILE A 26 -7.83 -4.02 -4.82
C ILE A 26 -6.30 -3.97 -5.03
N PRO A 27 -5.76 -3.86 -6.26
CA PRO A 27 -4.32 -3.74 -6.46
C PRO A 27 -3.70 -2.54 -5.72
N THR A 28 -4.42 -1.42 -5.59
CA THR A 28 -3.97 -0.26 -4.84
C THR A 28 -3.88 -0.57 -3.35
N MET A 29 -4.91 -1.20 -2.77
CA MET A 29 -4.90 -1.64 -1.36
C MET A 29 -3.76 -2.64 -1.09
N LEU A 30 -3.60 -3.64 -1.98
CA LEU A 30 -2.53 -4.63 -1.87
C LEU A 30 -1.14 -4.00 -1.96
N THR A 31 -0.96 -2.97 -2.78
CA THR A 31 0.32 -2.23 -2.85
C THR A 31 0.69 -1.66 -1.48
N PHE A 32 -0.28 -1.11 -0.77
CA PHE A 32 -0.08 -0.60 0.58
C PHE A 32 0.25 -1.70 1.58
N LEU A 33 -0.53 -2.76 1.60
CA LEU A 33 -0.33 -3.86 2.54
C LEU A 33 1.03 -4.55 2.32
N GLU A 34 1.40 -4.81 1.06
CA GLU A 34 2.68 -5.44 0.72
C GLU A 34 3.87 -4.57 1.16
N LEU A 35 3.80 -3.25 0.97
CA LEU A 35 4.85 -2.36 1.46
C LEU A 35 4.87 -2.28 3.00
N ALA A 36 3.71 -2.23 3.64
CA ALA A 36 3.59 -2.16 5.10
C ALA A 36 4.10 -3.43 5.81
N MET A 37 4.09 -4.58 5.12
CA MET A 37 4.66 -5.84 5.61
C MET A 37 6.11 -6.04 5.18
N TRP A 38 6.69 -5.10 4.42
CA TRP A 38 8.03 -5.25 3.89
C TRP A 38 9.08 -5.04 4.99
N ASP A 39 10.26 -5.61 4.78
CA ASP A 39 11.40 -5.41 5.68
C ASP A 39 11.96 -4.00 5.51
N ASP A 40 11.87 -3.20 6.58
CA ASP A 40 12.35 -1.82 6.63
C ASP A 40 13.85 -1.69 6.37
N SER A 41 14.63 -2.75 6.58
CA SER A 41 16.08 -2.73 6.31
C SER A 41 16.41 -2.72 4.81
N LYS A 42 15.45 -3.11 3.96
CA LYS A 42 15.63 -3.16 2.50
C LYS A 42 14.35 -2.79 1.77
N ALA A 43 14.26 -1.51 1.41
CA ALA A 43 13.18 -0.99 0.58
C ALA A 43 13.04 -1.76 -0.75
N PRO A 44 11.83 -2.17 -1.14
CA PRO A 44 11.60 -2.84 -2.41
C PRO A 44 11.70 -1.87 -3.56
N SER A 45 12.09 -2.38 -4.72
CA SER A 45 11.89 -1.61 -5.95
C SER A 45 10.44 -1.60 -6.40
N VAL A 46 10.11 -0.60 -7.23
CA VAL A 46 8.80 -0.52 -7.90
C VAL A 46 8.45 -1.83 -8.63
N THR A 47 9.44 -2.49 -9.21
CA THR A 47 9.25 -3.74 -9.94
C THR A 47 9.00 -4.91 -8.99
N GLU A 48 9.76 -5.00 -7.90
CA GLU A 48 9.59 -6.04 -6.87
C GLU A 48 8.22 -5.95 -6.21
N LEU A 49 7.84 -4.75 -5.76
CA LEU A 49 6.53 -4.50 -5.16
C LEU A 49 5.41 -4.77 -6.18
N GLY A 50 5.61 -4.33 -7.44
CA GLY A 50 4.73 -4.63 -8.58
C GLY A 50 4.39 -6.11 -8.71
N LYS A 51 5.41 -6.99 -8.65
CA LYS A 51 5.24 -8.44 -8.79
C LYS A 51 4.42 -9.07 -7.65
N LYS A 52 4.37 -8.45 -6.48
CA LYS A 52 3.65 -8.97 -5.30
C LYS A 52 2.15 -8.68 -5.33
N ILE A 53 1.76 -7.59 -5.97
CA ILE A 53 0.36 -7.12 -6.05
C ILE A 53 -0.53 -8.02 -6.93
N GLY A 54 0.04 -8.95 -7.72
CA GLY A 54 -0.73 -9.95 -8.48
C GLY A 54 0.03 -10.62 -9.63
N THR A 55 -0.53 -11.73 -10.13
CA THR A 55 0.13 -12.69 -11.03
C THR A 55 0.44 -12.19 -12.45
N LYS A 56 -0.05 -11.01 -12.85
CA LYS A 56 0.20 -10.40 -14.17
C LYS A 56 0.58 -8.92 -14.10
N THR A 57 0.91 -8.42 -12.92
CA THR A 57 1.18 -6.99 -12.72
C THR A 57 2.51 -6.64 -13.38
N THR A 58 2.43 -5.88 -14.47
CA THR A 58 3.60 -5.29 -15.13
C THR A 58 4.19 -4.18 -14.25
N THR A 59 5.46 -3.84 -14.43
CA THR A 59 6.10 -2.69 -13.77
C THR A 59 5.26 -1.41 -13.91
N THR A 60 4.56 -1.25 -15.05
CA THR A 60 3.66 -0.13 -15.31
C THR A 60 2.41 -0.11 -14.42
N ALA A 61 1.88 -1.27 -14.04
CA ALA A 61 0.76 -1.37 -13.12
C ALA A 61 1.20 -1.14 -11.66
N GLY A 62 2.37 -1.69 -11.27
CA GLY A 62 2.98 -1.39 -9.97
C GLY A 62 3.25 0.11 -9.79
N SER A 63 3.88 0.75 -10.78
CA SER A 63 4.14 2.20 -10.77
C SER A 63 2.86 3.03 -10.61
N ARG A 64 1.76 2.65 -11.27
CA ARG A 64 0.47 3.35 -11.14
C ARG A 64 -0.08 3.30 -9.72
N ASN A 65 -0.05 2.13 -9.09
CA ASN A 65 -0.55 1.97 -7.73
C ASN A 65 0.32 2.72 -6.72
N ILE A 66 1.65 2.64 -6.85
CA ILE A 66 2.58 3.37 -5.97
C ILE A 66 2.38 4.89 -6.10
N MET A 67 2.12 5.39 -7.32
CA MET A 67 1.81 6.81 -7.52
C MET A 67 0.51 7.25 -6.84
N ALA A 68 -0.50 6.37 -6.72
CA ALA A 68 -1.72 6.73 -5.98
C ALA A 68 -1.43 7.00 -4.50
N TRP A 69 -0.47 6.28 -3.92
CA TRP A 69 -0.02 6.45 -2.54
C TRP A 69 1.03 7.54 -2.33
N SER A 70 1.62 8.08 -3.41
CA SER A 70 2.60 9.17 -3.34
C SER A 70 1.91 10.53 -3.14
N ASP A 71 2.69 11.59 -2.86
CA ASP A 71 2.17 12.96 -2.73
C ASP A 71 1.45 13.44 -4.00
N THR A 72 2.04 13.15 -5.17
CA THR A 72 1.46 13.49 -6.47
C THR A 72 1.22 12.22 -7.28
N ASN A 73 -0.03 12.01 -7.71
CA ASN A 73 -0.38 10.90 -8.58
C ASN A 73 -0.08 11.20 -10.07
N ARG A 74 -0.26 10.21 -10.94
CA ARG A 74 0.02 10.33 -12.39
C ARG A 74 -0.71 11.51 -13.06
N SER A 75 -1.88 11.87 -12.57
CA SER A 75 -2.72 12.95 -13.09
C SER A 75 -2.38 14.32 -12.47
N ARG A 76 -1.24 14.43 -11.78
CA ARG A 76 -0.82 15.63 -11.02
C ARG A 76 -1.82 16.07 -9.94
N LYS A 77 -2.67 15.15 -9.49
CA LYS A 77 -3.54 15.38 -8.34
C LYS A 77 -2.84 14.89 -7.09
N LYS A 78 -3.25 15.43 -5.94
CA LYS A 78 -2.80 14.97 -4.63
C LYS A 78 -3.13 13.47 -4.48
N GLY A 79 -2.12 12.65 -4.24
CA GLY A 79 -2.31 11.26 -3.83
C GLY A 79 -2.49 11.16 -2.32
N TYR A 80 -2.43 9.94 -1.78
CA TYR A 80 -2.67 9.73 -0.34
C TYR A 80 -1.48 10.14 0.53
N ASP A 81 -0.32 10.45 -0.07
CA ASP A 81 0.88 10.93 0.58
C ASP A 81 1.53 9.97 1.60
N MET A 82 1.28 8.67 1.48
CA MET A 82 1.72 7.64 2.43
C MET A 82 2.97 6.88 1.99
N MET A 83 3.40 7.05 0.75
CA MET A 83 4.60 6.44 0.20
C MET A 83 5.47 7.48 -0.50
N GLU A 84 6.74 7.15 -0.67
CA GLU A 84 7.66 7.90 -1.53
C GLU A 84 8.54 6.95 -2.35
N ALA A 85 8.88 7.36 -3.57
CA ALA A 85 9.79 6.62 -4.44
C ALA A 85 11.06 7.45 -4.68
N LYS A 86 12.22 6.90 -4.31
CA LYS A 86 13.54 7.54 -4.47
C LYS A 86 14.41 6.74 -5.43
N GLU A 87 15.33 7.40 -6.12
CA GLU A 87 16.32 6.70 -6.96
C GLU A 87 17.17 5.76 -6.11
N ASN A 88 17.45 4.58 -6.64
CA ASN A 88 18.38 3.65 -6.01
C ASN A 88 19.82 4.20 -6.19
N PRO A 89 20.56 4.50 -5.10
CA PRO A 89 21.91 5.04 -5.20
C PRO A 89 22.91 4.05 -5.83
N GLU A 90 22.67 2.74 -5.70
CA GLU A 90 23.51 1.69 -6.28
C GLU A 90 23.15 1.41 -7.75
N TYR A 91 21.89 1.65 -8.14
CA TYR A 91 21.39 1.37 -9.48
C TYR A 91 20.33 2.38 -9.94
N ARG A 92 20.77 3.59 -10.33
CA ARG A 92 19.91 4.77 -10.56
C ARG A 92 18.76 4.62 -11.56
N VAL A 93 18.79 3.59 -12.42
CA VAL A 93 17.68 3.28 -13.33
C VAL A 93 16.46 2.71 -12.60
N GLU A 94 16.62 2.31 -11.34
CA GLU A 94 15.59 1.78 -10.47
C GLU A 94 15.16 2.80 -9.42
N LYS A 95 13.89 2.70 -9.00
CA LYS A 95 13.35 3.43 -7.86
C LYS A 95 12.97 2.48 -6.74
N LEU A 96 13.39 2.83 -5.54
CA LEU A 96 13.04 2.17 -4.28
C LEU A 96 11.86 2.89 -3.64
N VAL A 97 10.95 2.13 -3.04
CA VAL A 97 9.71 2.62 -2.44
C VAL A 97 9.83 2.56 -0.93
N TYR A 98 9.49 3.66 -0.26
CA TYR A 98 9.54 3.80 1.19
C TYR A 98 8.17 4.21 1.72
N MET A 99 7.85 3.72 2.90
CA MET A 99 6.67 4.16 3.64
C MET A 99 6.97 5.50 4.32
N LYS A 100 6.00 6.41 4.30
CA LYS A 100 6.07 7.68 5.03
C LYS A 100 5.44 7.56 6.43
N PRO A 101 5.70 8.51 7.35
CA PRO A 101 5.15 8.47 8.71
C PRO A 101 3.61 8.30 8.78
N ASN A 102 2.87 8.97 7.90
CA ASN A 102 1.42 8.84 7.80
C ASN A 102 0.96 7.50 7.20
N GLY A 103 1.81 6.86 6.38
CA GLY A 103 1.59 5.48 5.93
C GLY A 103 1.68 4.49 7.09
N TYR A 104 2.70 4.61 7.95
CA TYR A 104 2.79 3.81 9.18
C TYR A 104 1.58 4.05 10.10
N ALA A 105 1.18 5.31 10.30
CA ALA A 105 0.00 5.62 11.09
C ALA A 105 -1.28 4.98 10.54
N PHE A 106 -1.43 4.91 9.21
CA PHE A 106 -2.55 4.20 8.59
C PHE A 106 -2.47 2.69 8.79
N ALA A 107 -1.28 2.09 8.70
CA ALA A 107 -1.07 0.67 8.99
C ALA A 107 -1.42 0.32 10.45
N ASP A 108 -1.04 1.17 11.40
CA ASP A 108 -1.39 1.01 12.82
C ASP A 108 -2.91 1.02 13.03
N GLN A 109 -3.64 1.91 12.35
CA GLN A 109 -5.10 1.94 12.38
C GLN A 109 -5.70 0.61 11.89
N LEU A 110 -5.15 0.02 10.83
CA LEU A 110 -5.60 -1.29 10.34
C LEU A 110 -5.34 -2.39 11.36
N ILE A 111 -4.16 -2.40 11.99
CA ILE A 111 -3.79 -3.37 13.03
C ILE A 111 -4.72 -3.26 14.25
N ASP A 112 -5.07 -2.05 14.66
CA ASP A 112 -5.98 -1.81 15.77
C ASP A 112 -7.39 -2.35 15.49
N LEU A 113 -7.85 -2.29 14.23
CA LEU A 113 -9.11 -2.93 13.82
C LEU A 113 -9.07 -4.45 13.96
N LEU A 114 -7.90 -5.08 13.77
CA LEU A 114 -7.72 -6.53 13.96
C LEU A 114 -7.72 -6.93 15.45
N LYS A 115 -7.23 -6.05 16.33
CA LYS A 115 -7.09 -6.34 17.77
C LYS A 115 -8.38 -6.13 18.57
N LYS A 116 -9.23 -5.18 18.18
CA LYS A 116 -10.43 -4.76 18.94
C LYS A 116 -11.53 -5.83 19.07
N GLU A 117 -11.38 -7.03 18.50
CA GLU A 117 -12.35 -8.13 18.60
C GLU A 117 -11.80 -9.44 19.18
N ASN A 118 -10.57 -9.43 19.72
CA ASN A 118 -10.03 -10.50 20.55
C ASN A 118 -10.15 -10.16 22.03
#